data_AF-D7R6G1-F1
#
_entry.id   AF-D7R6G1-F1
#
_cell.length_a   1.000
_cell.length_b   1.000
_cell.length_c   1.000
_cell.angle_alpha   90.00
_cell.angle_beta   90.00
_cell.angle_gamma   90.00
#
_symmetry.space_group_name_H-M   'P 1'
#
loop_
_entity.id
_entity.type
_entity.pdbx_description
1 polymer ?
#
loop_
_entity_poly.entity_id
_entity_poly.type
_entity_poly.pdbx_seq_one_letter_code
_entity_poly.pdbx_strand_id
1 'polypeptide(L)'
;MDKLQMKTQSKAVKKVSATGNGRPAAKIICGHGMNLIFVGAEVGPWSKTGGLGDVLGGLPPAMAARGHRVMTVSPRYDQYKDAWDTSVSVEIKIGDRIETVRFFHSYKRGVDRVFVDHPMFLEK
;
A
#
# COMPACT_ATOMS: atom_id res chain seq x y z
N MET A 1 -43.54 0.85 -57.15
CA MET A 1 -43.50 2.01 -56.25
C MET A 1 -43.40 1.43 -54.84
N ASP A 2 -42.16 1.21 -54.39
CA ASP A 2 -41.48 2.02 -53.35
C ASP A 2 -41.90 1.59 -51.93
N LYS A 3 -41.04 1.33 -50.95
CA LYS A 3 -39.58 1.48 -50.84
C LYS A 3 -39.07 0.70 -49.61
N LEU A 4 -37.79 0.38 -49.67
CA LEU A 4 -36.92 -0.29 -48.70
C LEU A 4 -36.93 0.26 -47.24
N GLN A 5 -36.80 -0.71 -46.32
CA GLN A 5 -35.85 -0.86 -45.19
C GLN A 5 -35.70 0.19 -44.05
N MET A 6 -35.73 -0.37 -42.83
CA MET A 6 -35.10 0.07 -41.58
C MET A 6 -33.69 0.69 -41.77
N LYS A 7 -33.35 1.68 -40.93
CA LYS A 7 -32.21 1.64 -39.98
C LYS A 7 -32.01 2.97 -39.25
N THR A 8 -32.09 2.90 -37.92
CA THR A 8 -31.65 3.92 -36.96
C THR A 8 -30.12 4.06 -37.03
N GLN A 9 -29.60 5.26 -37.23
CA GLN A 9 -28.16 5.55 -37.21
C GLN A 9 -27.77 6.18 -35.87
N SER A 10 -26.99 5.46 -35.07
CA SER A 10 -26.22 6.02 -33.96
C SER A 10 -24.74 5.83 -34.30
N LYS A 11 -24.04 6.93 -34.61
CA LYS A 11 -22.59 6.92 -34.90
C LYS A 11 -21.82 6.68 -33.60
N ALA A 12 -21.16 5.53 -33.49
CA ALA A 12 -20.20 5.23 -32.43
C ALA A 12 -18.78 5.67 -32.86
N VAL A 13 -18.12 6.48 -32.03
CA VAL A 13 -16.75 6.94 -32.22
C VAL A 13 -15.77 5.81 -31.86
N LYS A 14 -14.77 5.58 -32.74
CA LYS A 14 -13.77 4.50 -32.70
C LYS A 14 -12.93 4.51 -31.42
N LYS A 15 -12.83 3.36 -30.76
CA LYS A 15 -11.81 3.06 -29.73
C LYS A 15 -10.51 2.64 -30.41
N VAL A 16 -9.42 3.31 -30.04
CA VAL A 16 -8.04 2.96 -30.42
C VAL A 16 -7.67 1.64 -29.73
N SER A 17 -7.28 0.65 -30.53
CA SER A 17 -6.84 -0.67 -30.09
C SER A 17 -5.36 -0.65 -29.72
N ALA A 18 -5.03 -0.85 -28.45
CA ALA A 18 -3.68 -1.19 -28.04
C ALA A 18 -3.51 -2.72 -28.07
N THR A 19 -2.61 -3.16 -28.94
CA THR A 19 -2.18 -4.54 -29.19
C THR A 19 -1.51 -5.12 -27.93
N GLY A 20 -1.83 -6.36 -27.60
CA GLY A 20 -1.56 -6.95 -26.29
C GLY A 20 -0.15 -7.51 -26.07
N ASN A 21 0.15 -7.69 -24.79
CA ASN A 21 0.93 -8.83 -24.32
C ASN A 21 0.33 -9.32 -22.99
N GLY A 22 0.14 -10.63 -22.89
CA GLY A 22 -0.81 -11.27 -21.99
C GLY A 22 -0.44 -11.26 -20.50
N ARG A 23 -1.33 -10.68 -19.71
CA ARG A 23 -1.90 -11.30 -18.50
C ARG A 23 -3.40 -10.98 -18.56
N PRO A 24 -4.32 -11.90 -18.25
CA PRO A 24 -5.71 -11.48 -18.16
C PRO A 24 -5.73 -10.38 -17.10
N ALA A 25 -6.25 -9.21 -17.45
CA ALA A 25 -6.71 -8.24 -16.49
C ALA A 25 -7.88 -8.91 -15.76
N ALA A 26 -7.55 -9.85 -14.88
CA ALA A 26 -8.50 -10.46 -13.99
C ALA A 26 -9.09 -9.27 -13.25
N LYS A 27 -10.37 -8.98 -13.55
CA LYS A 27 -11.17 -8.09 -12.74
C LYS A 27 -11.04 -8.65 -11.33
N ILE A 28 -10.22 -8.02 -10.49
CA ILE A 28 -10.08 -8.42 -9.09
C ILE A 28 -11.42 -8.04 -8.47
N ILE A 29 -12.35 -9.00 -8.50
CA ILE A 29 -13.58 -8.91 -7.76
C ILE A 29 -13.15 -9.22 -6.33
N CYS A 30 -12.94 -8.17 -5.53
CA CYS A 30 -12.76 -8.32 -4.10
C CYS A 30 -14.09 -8.78 -3.47
N GLY A 31 -14.43 -10.05 -3.65
CA GLY A 31 -15.56 -10.69 -2.96
C GLY A 31 -15.34 -10.75 -1.44
N HIS A 32 -14.09 -10.61 -1.00
CA HIS A 32 -13.61 -10.40 0.37
C HIS A 32 -12.32 -9.55 0.30
N GLY A 33 -12.02 -8.77 1.34
CA GLY A 33 -10.83 -7.94 1.42
C GLY A 33 -9.52 -8.73 1.32
N MET A 34 -8.60 -8.29 0.47
CA MET A 34 -7.22 -8.80 0.42
C MET A 34 -6.36 -8.29 1.59
N ASN A 35 -5.28 -9.03 1.91
CA ASN A 35 -4.21 -8.59 2.81
C ASN A 35 -3.12 -7.88 2.01
N LEU A 36 -2.83 -6.62 2.34
CA LEU A 36 -1.84 -5.79 1.66
C LEU A 36 -0.81 -5.28 2.67
N ILE A 37 0.48 -5.51 2.38
CA ILE A 37 1.58 -5.02 3.21
C ILE A 37 2.44 -4.10 2.36
N PHE A 38 2.51 -2.84 2.75
CA PHE A 38 3.39 -1.83 2.15
C PHE A 38 4.66 -1.73 2.96
N VAL A 39 5.81 -1.79 2.31
CA VAL A 39 7.12 -1.62 2.96
C VAL A 39 7.81 -0.43 2.32
N GLY A 40 8.30 0.50 3.14
CA GLY A 40 8.98 1.69 2.65
C GLY A 40 9.80 2.37 3.73
N ALA A 41 10.73 3.23 3.30
CA ALA A 41 11.55 4.01 4.22
C ALA A 41 10.82 5.26 4.78
N GLU A 42 9.74 5.70 4.16
CA GLU A 42 8.97 6.89 4.58
C GLU A 42 7.50 6.53 4.76
N VAL A 43 6.90 6.94 5.89
CA VAL A 43 5.45 6.84 6.13
C VAL A 43 4.99 8.12 6.82
N GLY A 44 4.17 8.92 6.13
CA GLY A 44 3.59 10.12 6.70
C GLY A 44 2.55 9.82 7.79
N PRO A 45 2.51 10.59 8.90
CA PRO A 45 3.28 11.81 9.17
C PRO A 45 4.62 11.59 9.93
N TRP A 46 5.04 10.34 10.17
CA TRP A 46 6.18 10.05 11.07
C TRP A 46 7.56 10.22 10.43
N SER A 47 7.72 9.71 9.21
CA SER A 47 8.95 9.83 8.44
C SER A 47 8.56 10.28 7.04
N LYS A 48 8.92 11.52 6.71
CA LYS A 48 8.60 12.15 5.43
C LYS A 48 9.71 13.11 5.06
N THR A 49 10.36 12.83 3.94
CA THR A 49 11.33 13.74 3.32
C THR A 49 10.78 14.26 2.00
N GLY A 50 9.98 13.46 1.28
CA GLY A 50 9.39 13.85 0.01
C GLY A 50 8.05 13.20 -0.27
N GLY A 51 7.76 12.98 -1.55
CA GLY A 51 6.47 12.46 -2.01
C GLY A 51 6.21 10.99 -1.64
N LEU A 52 7.24 10.22 -1.29
CA LEU A 52 7.07 8.82 -0.87
C LEU A 52 6.24 8.73 0.41
N GLY A 53 6.56 9.55 1.42
CA GLY A 53 5.80 9.61 2.66
C GLY A 53 4.33 10.01 2.46
N ASP A 54 4.03 10.83 1.44
CA ASP A 54 2.66 11.21 1.08
C ASP A 54 1.89 10.05 0.46
N VAL A 55 2.52 9.29 -0.44
CA VAL A 55 1.90 8.11 -1.05
C VAL A 55 1.59 7.07 0.01
N LEU A 56 2.53 6.73 0.89
CA LEU A 56 2.31 5.76 1.96
C LEU A 56 1.44 6.30 3.10
N GLY A 57 1.31 7.62 3.23
CA GLY A 57 0.35 8.26 4.13
C GLY A 57 -1.10 8.21 3.61
N GLY A 58 -1.30 8.27 2.29
CA GLY A 58 -2.61 8.43 1.64
C GLY A 58 -3.19 7.16 1.01
N LEU A 59 -2.38 6.36 0.33
CA LEU A 59 -2.83 5.17 -0.42
C LEU A 59 -3.30 4.03 0.52
N PRO A 60 -2.56 3.65 1.58
CA PRO A 60 -2.98 2.56 2.46
C PRO A 60 -4.35 2.81 3.13
N PRO A 61 -4.67 4.01 3.65
CA PRO A 61 -6.01 4.30 4.16
C PRO A 61 -7.11 4.21 3.10
N ALA A 62 -6.83 4.60 1.86
CA ALA A 62 -7.80 4.49 0.76
C ALA A 62 -8.10 3.01 0.43
N MET A 63 -7.09 2.15 0.50
CA MET A 63 -7.27 0.70 0.32
C MET A 63 -8.00 0.07 1.52
N ALA A 64 -7.71 0.50 2.74
CA ALA A 64 -8.43 0.05 3.93
C ALA A 64 -9.92 0.42 3.88
N ALA A 65 -10.23 1.64 3.42
CA ALA A 65 -11.62 2.09 3.22
C ALA A 65 -12.40 1.25 2.18
N ARG A 66 -11.70 0.57 1.27
CA ARG A 66 -12.29 -0.38 0.31
C ARG A 66 -12.47 -1.80 0.87
N GLY A 67 -12.23 -1.99 2.17
CA GLY A 67 -12.40 -3.26 2.87
C GLY A 67 -11.18 -4.18 2.82
N HIS A 68 -10.02 -3.69 2.40
CA HIS A 68 -8.77 -4.47 2.44
C HIS A 68 -8.14 -4.40 3.83
N ARG A 69 -7.50 -5.48 4.28
CA ARG A 69 -6.65 -5.44 5.47
C ARG A 69 -5.28 -4.92 5.05
N VAL A 70 -4.89 -3.75 5.56
CA VAL A 70 -3.69 -3.05 5.10
C VAL A 70 -2.73 -2.82 6.25
N MET A 71 -1.46 -3.13 6.00
CA MET A 71 -0.35 -2.84 6.90
C MET A 71 0.72 -2.00 6.19
N THR A 72 1.36 -1.08 6.91
CA THR A 72 2.56 -0.35 6.46
C THR A 72 3.71 -0.64 7.39
N VAL A 73 4.89 -0.96 6.86
CA VAL A 73 6.11 -1.21 7.60
C VAL A 73 7.16 -0.18 7.21
N SER A 74 7.72 0.52 8.20
CA SER A 74 8.84 1.44 8.00
C SER A 74 9.82 1.40 9.17
N PRO A 75 11.07 1.87 9.00
CA PRO A 75 11.97 2.03 10.13
C PRO A 75 11.44 3.04 11.14
N ARG A 76 11.77 2.85 12.41
CA ARG A 76 11.50 3.80 13.49
C ARG A 76 12.67 4.77 13.60
N TYR A 77 12.52 5.96 13.00
CA TYR A 77 13.57 6.98 13.05
C TYR A 77 13.55 7.79 14.35
N ASP A 78 12.38 7.94 14.97
CA ASP A 78 12.20 8.73 16.19
C ASP A 78 11.22 8.03 17.15
N GLN A 79 11.17 8.49 18.39
CA GLN A 79 10.29 8.00 19.44
C GLN A 79 8.87 8.52 19.26
N TYR A 80 8.13 7.87 18.36
CA TYR A 80 6.73 8.18 18.08
C TYR A 80 5.83 7.94 19.30
N LYS A 81 5.17 9.00 19.79
CA LYS A 81 4.30 8.96 20.98
C LYS A 81 3.07 8.08 20.83
N ASP A 82 2.64 7.85 19.59
CA ASP A 82 1.44 7.13 19.20
C ASP A 82 1.73 5.68 18.76
N ALA A 83 2.99 5.25 18.86
CA ALA A 83 3.40 3.88 18.61
C ALA A 83 3.71 3.20 19.95
N TRP A 84 3.11 2.03 20.19
CA TRP A 84 3.38 1.22 21.37
C TRP A 84 4.28 0.03 21.03
N ASP A 85 5.07 -0.43 22.00
CA ASP A 85 5.90 -1.62 21.83
C ASP A 85 5.02 -2.87 21.79
N THR A 86 5.21 -3.72 20.79
CA THR A 86 4.51 -5.00 20.69
C THR A 86 5.12 -6.09 21.57
N SER A 87 6.27 -5.81 22.20
CA SER A 87 7.10 -6.78 22.95
C SER A 87 7.58 -7.96 22.10
N VAL A 88 7.48 -7.85 20.77
CA VAL A 88 8.00 -8.83 19.82
C VAL A 88 9.39 -8.40 19.39
N SER A 89 10.37 -9.26 19.67
CA SER A 89 11.74 -9.14 19.19
C SER A 89 12.06 -10.26 18.22
N VAL A 90 12.77 -9.93 17.13
CA VAL A 90 13.26 -10.91 16.16
C VAL A 90 14.74 -10.68 15.95
N GLU A 91 15.50 -11.77 15.91
CA GLU A 91 16.91 -11.75 15.55
C GLU A 91 17.05 -11.84 14.03
N ILE A 92 17.70 -10.85 13.43
CA ILE A 92 17.93 -10.78 11.99
C ILE A 92 19.43 -10.80 11.74
N LYS A 93 19.87 -11.66 10.82
CA LYS A 93 21.25 -11.68 10.36
C LYS A 93 21.46 -10.55 9.34
N ILE A 94 22.33 -9.60 9.67
CA ILE A 94 22.73 -8.47 8.81
C ILE A 94 24.23 -8.60 8.53
N GLY A 95 24.57 -9.09 7.34
CA GLY A 95 25.96 -9.45 7.00
C GLY A 95 26.48 -10.58 7.91
N ASP A 96 27.55 -10.30 8.64
CA ASP A 96 28.18 -11.25 9.56
C ASP A 96 27.69 -11.10 11.02
N ARG A 97 26.78 -10.16 11.28
CA ARG A 97 26.24 -9.91 12.63
C ARG A 97 24.80 -10.38 12.74
N ILE A 98 24.41 -10.77 13.95
CA ILE A 98 23.01 -11.02 14.33
C ILE A 98 22.59 -9.83 15.18
N GLU A 99 21.57 -9.12 14.71
CA GLU A 99 21.04 -7.94 15.38
C GLU A 99 19.61 -8.20 15.83
N THR A 100 19.25 -7.74 17.02
CA THR A 100 17.89 -7.87 17.54
C THR A 100 17.09 -6.64 17.17
N VAL A 101 16.00 -6.82 16.42
CA VAL A 101 15.04 -5.76 16.12
C VAL A 101 13.78 -5.93 16.96
N ARG A 102 13.16 -4.80 17.32
CA ARG A 102 11.84 -4.78 17.97
C ARG A 102 10.81 -4.19 17.03
N PHE A 103 9.54 -4.49 17.29
CA PHE A 103 8.43 -3.93 16.51
C PHE A 103 7.54 -3.06 17.37
N PHE A 104 7.33 -1.82 16.91
CA PHE A 104 6.34 -0.92 17.45
C PHE A 104 5.12 -0.91 16.53
N HIS A 105 3.93 -0.74 17.10
CA HIS A 105 2.70 -0.75 16.34
C HIS A 105 1.88 0.50 16.65
N SER A 106 1.18 0.99 15.62
CA SER A 106 0.21 2.06 15.72
C SER A 106 -0.95 1.73 14.78
N TYR A 107 -2.18 1.85 15.27
CA TYR A 107 -3.36 1.64 14.44
C TYR A 107 -4.07 2.97 14.18
N LYS A 108 -4.10 3.40 12.91
CA LYS A 108 -4.73 4.67 12.50
C LYS A 108 -5.40 4.55 11.14
N ARG A 109 -6.60 5.14 11.01
CA ARG A 109 -7.37 5.22 9.74
C ARG A 109 -7.60 3.86 9.06
N GLY A 110 -7.80 2.80 9.84
CA GLY A 110 -8.03 1.44 9.31
C GLY A 110 -6.77 0.73 8.83
N VAL A 111 -5.58 1.27 9.13
CA VAL A 111 -4.29 0.72 8.68
C VAL A 111 -3.45 0.34 9.90
N ASP A 112 -2.91 -0.88 9.86
CA ASP A 112 -1.88 -1.34 10.78
C ASP A 112 -0.54 -0.71 10.41
N ARG A 113 0.07 0.08 11.29
CA ARG A 113 1.35 0.74 11.00
C ARG A 113 2.40 0.18 11.95
N VAL A 114 3.37 -0.53 11.39
CA VAL A 114 4.43 -1.21 12.12
C VAL A 114 5.74 -0.47 11.88
N PHE A 115 6.44 -0.18 12.97
CA PHE A 115 7.75 0.47 12.94
C PHE A 115 8.82 -0.51 13.41
N VAL A 116 9.88 -0.64 12.61
CA VAL A 116 11.04 -1.48 12.95
C VAL A 116 12.00 -0.65 13.80
N ASP A 117 12.10 -1.01 15.07
CA ASP A 117 12.97 -0.37 16.05
C ASP A 117 14.33 -1.06 16.09
N HIS A 118 15.37 -0.28 15.82
CA HIS A 118 16.76 -0.71 15.89
C HIS A 118 17.66 0.51 16.18
N PRO A 119 18.73 0.37 16.98
CA PRO A 119 19.64 1.49 17.31
C PRO A 119 20.29 2.17 16.11
N MET A 120 20.32 1.52 14.94
CA MET A 120 20.84 2.09 13.69
C MET A 120 19.91 3.14 13.07
N PHE A 121 18.60 3.08 13.36
CA PHE A 121 17.61 4.00 12.80
C PHE A 121 17.21 5.11 13.78
N LEU A 122 17.20 4.80 15.07
CA LEU A 122 16.79 5.74 16.09
C LEU A 122 17.80 6.89 16.18
N GLU A 123 17.34 8.10 15.92
CA GLU A 123 18.14 9.30 16.16
C GLU A 123 18.47 9.41 17.67
N LYS A 124 19.71 9.81 17.99
CA LYS A 124 20.24 9.87 19.36
C LYS A 124 19.73 11.08 20.15
#